data_AF-A0A954YG40-F1
#
_entry.id   AF-A0A954YG40-F1
#
_cell.length_a   1.000
_cell.length_b   1.000
_cell.length_c   1.000
_cell.angle_alpha   90.00
_cell.angle_beta   90.00
_cell.angle_gamma   90.00
#
_symmetry.space_group_name_H-M   'P 1'
#
loop_
_entity.id
_entity.type
_entity.pdbx_description
1 polymer ?
#
loop_
_entity_poly.entity_id
_entity_poly.type
_entity_poly.pdbx_seq_one_letter_code
_entity_poly.pdbx_strand_id
1 'polypeptide(L)'
;MTRVVPVHLAFALMGALGVCGALAEEIPLPASTVAVGLDRQINWDSARQLAVQDDQRNKTLDSFAREKMLAMTNRDHLPGLSPMASLMEWLFNWRAYVDEPVVHIKDKGLRIEFGLTLPADLREDAYKTGKFTPRQMAQHPIVDRIEELAPRFEMGTAMRRVGEARFVAFNLSDMLRIVPATVNDADAAWARPEQLIDNLDDQSLAALGLELKEHKAPVVGLDSPTALRILAAWSRLRASWQEGDASGVQQSLDQLAATLPTVAGEGVYPSESQRNAEMRYYAMGKFTWGWMIYFVAALAGFWAMMSGARTPWVAAVGLLAIALGL
;
A
#
# COMPACT_ATOMS: atom_id res chain seq x y z
N MET A 1 56.37 -20.76 31.34
CA MET A 1 55.68 -19.63 32.00
C MET A 1 55.05 -18.74 30.93
N THR A 2 53.88 -19.13 30.46
CA THR A 2 53.11 -18.43 29.42
C THR A 2 52.02 -17.63 30.13
N ARG A 3 52.12 -16.30 30.09
CA ARG A 3 51.13 -15.40 30.69
C ARG A 3 49.84 -15.48 29.88
N VAL A 4 48.84 -16.15 30.45
CA VAL A 4 47.44 -16.08 30.01
C VAL A 4 46.95 -14.68 30.36
N VAL A 5 46.80 -13.80 29.36
CA VAL A 5 46.17 -12.50 29.55
C VAL A 5 44.66 -12.74 29.61
N PRO A 6 43.96 -12.36 30.68
CA PRO A 6 42.50 -12.44 30.73
C PRO A 6 41.95 -11.42 29.73
N VAL A 7 41.47 -11.91 28.58
CA VAL A 7 40.62 -11.14 27.69
C VAL A 7 39.29 -10.97 28.43
N HIS A 8 39.20 -9.92 29.24
CA HIS A 8 37.93 -9.46 29.78
C HIS A 8 37.07 -9.06 28.60
N LEU A 9 36.17 -9.98 28.27
CA LEU A 9 35.17 -9.92 27.22
C LEU A 9 34.24 -8.74 27.54
N ALA A 10 34.61 -7.55 27.09
CA ALA A 10 33.71 -6.42 27.01
C ALA A 10 32.69 -6.71 25.89
N PHE A 11 31.73 -7.60 26.16
CA PHE A 11 30.43 -7.60 25.48
C PHE A 11 29.64 -6.38 25.98
N ALA A 12 30.20 -5.19 25.75
CA ALA A 12 29.48 -3.95 25.92
C ALA A 12 28.58 -3.80 24.70
N LEU A 13 27.28 -3.98 24.92
CA LEU A 13 26.18 -3.42 24.15
C LEU A 13 26.53 -3.10 22.68
N MET A 14 26.43 -4.09 21.79
CA MET A 14 25.77 -3.84 20.51
C MET A 14 24.26 -3.70 20.79
N GLY A 15 23.93 -2.70 21.59
CA GLY A 15 22.58 -2.20 21.72
C GLY A 15 22.17 -1.80 20.32
N ALA A 16 21.04 -2.33 19.89
CA ALA A 16 20.36 -1.99 18.66
C ALA A 16 20.68 -0.54 18.24
N LEU A 17 21.63 -0.39 17.31
CA LEU A 17 21.58 0.68 16.33
C LEU A 17 20.40 0.31 15.42
N GLY A 18 19.21 0.22 16.02
CA GLY A 18 18.00 0.50 15.31
C GLY A 18 18.26 1.87 14.74
N VAL A 19 18.38 1.93 13.43
CA VAL A 19 18.27 3.16 12.67
C VAL A 19 16.83 3.64 12.92
N CYS A 20 16.54 4.08 14.14
CA CYS A 20 15.65 5.18 14.40
C CYS A 20 16.37 6.40 13.80
N GLY A 21 16.49 6.41 12.47
CA GLY A 21 16.43 7.67 11.77
C GLY A 21 15.13 8.25 12.29
N ALA A 22 15.23 9.27 13.14
CA ALA A 22 14.09 10.06 13.52
C ALA A 22 13.48 10.47 12.18
N LEU A 23 12.38 9.80 11.80
CA LEU A 23 11.67 10.09 10.58
C LEU A 23 11.26 11.53 10.79
N ALA A 24 11.93 12.44 10.08
CA ALA A 24 11.61 13.86 10.15
C ALA A 24 10.10 13.94 9.98
N GLU A 25 9.43 14.54 10.97
CA GLU A 25 7.97 14.58 11.01
C GLU A 25 7.50 15.17 9.68
N GLU A 26 6.85 14.35 8.86
CA GLU A 26 6.46 14.77 7.53
C GLU A 26 5.32 15.74 7.66
N ILE A 27 5.50 16.96 7.14
CA ILE A 27 4.46 17.99 7.16
C ILE A 27 3.26 17.46 6.36
N PRO A 28 2.08 17.31 6.99
CA PRO A 28 0.88 16.87 6.29
C PRO A 28 0.53 17.81 5.14
N LEU A 29 -0.11 17.27 4.11
CA LEU A 29 -0.69 18.09 3.05
C LEU A 29 -1.90 18.84 3.63
N PRO A 30 -2.20 20.07 3.17
CA PRO A 30 -3.37 20.81 3.64
C PRO A 30 -4.66 19.97 3.60
N ALA A 31 -4.86 19.23 2.50
CA ALA A 31 -5.99 18.33 2.30
C ALA A 31 -6.05 17.15 3.31
N SER A 32 -4.92 16.65 3.84
CA SER A 32 -4.90 15.51 4.77
C SER A 32 -5.06 15.90 6.24
N THR A 33 -5.16 17.18 6.59
CA THR A 33 -5.11 17.63 8.00
C THR A 33 -6.15 16.93 8.89
N VAL A 34 -7.40 16.82 8.41
CA VAL A 34 -8.47 16.11 9.15
C VAL A 34 -8.19 14.62 9.24
N ALA A 35 -7.78 14.01 8.13
CA ALA A 35 -7.45 12.59 8.03
C ALA A 35 -6.31 12.18 8.97
N VAL A 36 -5.32 13.05 9.23
CA VAL A 36 -4.23 12.78 10.17
C VAL A 36 -4.75 12.63 11.61
N GLY A 37 -5.69 13.48 12.01
CA GLY A 37 -6.34 13.37 13.32
C GLY A 37 -7.19 12.10 13.44
N LEU A 38 -7.88 11.74 12.35
CA LEU A 38 -8.73 10.55 12.26
C LEU A 38 -7.91 9.25 12.29
N ASP A 39 -6.84 9.16 11.51
CA ASP A 39 -5.95 7.97 11.39
C ASP A 39 -5.43 7.50 12.76
N ARG A 40 -5.07 8.46 13.64
CA ARG A 40 -4.56 8.18 14.98
C ARG A 40 -5.61 7.58 15.94
N GLN A 41 -6.89 7.72 15.61
CA GLN A 41 -8.01 7.23 16.42
C GLN A 41 -8.52 5.85 15.98
N ILE A 42 -8.16 5.40 14.78
CA ILE A 42 -8.65 4.16 14.18
C ILE A 42 -7.73 3.00 14.57
N ASN A 43 -8.31 1.89 15.00
CA ASN A 43 -7.61 0.62 15.09
C ASN A 43 -7.67 -0.11 13.74
N TRP A 44 -6.53 -0.10 13.05
CA TRP A 44 -6.40 -0.71 11.72
C TRP A 44 -6.23 -2.23 11.72
N ASP A 45 -6.09 -2.90 12.86
CA ASP A 45 -5.68 -4.31 12.91
C ASP A 45 -6.61 -5.26 12.13
N SER A 46 -7.94 -5.10 12.29
CA SER A 46 -8.94 -5.89 11.55
C SER A 46 -8.95 -5.54 10.06
N ALA A 47 -8.89 -4.25 9.74
CA ALA A 47 -8.97 -3.74 8.38
C ALA A 47 -7.73 -4.12 7.55
N ARG A 48 -6.53 -4.07 8.15
CA ARG A 48 -5.27 -4.45 7.49
C ARG A 48 -5.29 -5.87 6.98
N GLN A 49 -6.00 -6.77 7.66
CA GLN A 49 -6.11 -8.17 7.28
C GLN A 49 -7.14 -8.43 6.18
N LEU A 50 -7.97 -7.46 5.79
CA LEU A 50 -8.91 -7.68 4.70
C LEU A 50 -8.15 -8.12 3.44
N ALA A 51 -8.60 -9.18 2.79
CA ALA A 51 -8.03 -9.57 1.51
C ALA A 51 -8.61 -8.68 0.40
N VAL A 52 -7.78 -8.38 -0.59
CA VAL A 52 -8.16 -7.73 -1.85
C VAL A 52 -7.53 -8.49 -3.00
N GLN A 53 -8.22 -8.52 -4.14
CA GLN A 53 -7.66 -9.06 -5.38
C GLN A 53 -7.06 -7.92 -6.21
N ASP A 54 -5.80 -8.06 -6.57
CA ASP A 54 -5.05 -7.11 -7.38
C ASP A 54 -4.19 -7.90 -8.38
N ASP A 55 -4.45 -7.68 -9.67
CA ASP A 55 -3.80 -8.41 -10.77
C ASP A 55 -3.89 -9.94 -10.61
N GLN A 56 -5.12 -10.46 -10.41
CA GLN A 56 -5.44 -11.87 -10.16
C GLN A 56 -4.82 -12.48 -8.89
N ARG A 57 -4.06 -11.71 -8.11
CA ARG A 57 -3.47 -12.16 -6.85
C ARG A 57 -4.21 -11.60 -5.65
N ASN A 58 -4.50 -12.47 -4.69
CA ASN A 58 -5.01 -12.04 -3.38
C ASN A 58 -3.84 -11.56 -2.50
N LYS A 59 -4.02 -10.40 -1.88
CA LYS A 59 -3.08 -9.81 -0.90
C LYS A 59 -3.87 -9.13 0.21
N THR A 60 -3.20 -8.79 1.31
CA THR A 60 -3.85 -8.00 2.37
C THR A 60 -4.07 -6.54 1.93
N LEU A 61 -5.06 -5.88 2.52
CA LEU A 61 -5.42 -4.50 2.24
C LEU A 61 -4.25 -3.55 2.62
N ASP A 62 -3.47 -3.89 3.67
CA ASP A 62 -2.25 -3.15 4.02
C ASP A 62 -1.18 -3.26 2.92
N SER A 63 -0.92 -4.49 2.42
CA SER A 63 0.00 -4.73 1.31
C SER A 63 -0.41 -3.92 0.07
N PHE A 64 -1.70 -3.98 -0.27
CA PHE A 64 -2.26 -3.22 -1.40
C PHE A 64 -2.07 -1.72 -1.21
N ALA A 65 -2.47 -1.18 -0.04
CA ALA A 65 -2.33 0.24 0.27
C ALA A 65 -0.89 0.72 0.07
N ARG A 66 0.08 0.02 0.68
CA ARG A 66 1.50 0.36 0.58
C ARG A 66 2.00 0.31 -0.85
N GLU A 67 1.67 -0.74 -1.59
CA GLU A 67 2.11 -0.91 -2.98
C GLU A 67 1.55 0.18 -3.89
N LYS A 68 0.26 0.50 -3.77
CA LYS A 68 -0.37 1.54 -4.61
C LYS A 68 0.15 2.92 -4.25
N MET A 69 0.27 3.24 -2.97
CA MET A 69 0.87 4.50 -2.54
C MET A 69 2.32 4.61 -3.00
N LEU A 70 3.10 3.53 -2.90
CA LEU A 70 4.51 3.50 -3.35
C LEU A 70 4.61 3.72 -4.85
N ALA A 71 3.76 3.08 -5.64
CA ALA A 71 3.73 3.26 -7.08
C ALA A 71 3.40 4.71 -7.46
N MET A 72 2.46 5.35 -6.76
CA MET A 72 2.02 6.72 -7.05
C MET A 72 2.98 7.79 -6.52
N THR A 73 3.39 7.69 -5.25
CA THR A 73 4.07 8.77 -4.52
C THR A 73 5.56 8.51 -4.29
N ASN A 74 6.04 7.30 -4.67
CA ASN A 74 7.36 6.78 -4.29
C ASN A 74 7.58 6.70 -2.77
N ARG A 75 6.48 6.61 -2.01
CA ARG A 75 6.39 6.34 -0.57
C ARG A 75 5.17 5.46 -0.31
N ASP A 76 5.19 4.64 0.72
CA ASP A 76 4.07 3.74 1.01
C ASP A 76 2.87 4.43 1.69
N HIS A 77 2.92 5.76 1.86
CA HIS A 77 1.85 6.59 2.42
C HIS A 77 1.94 8.05 1.96
N LEU A 78 0.86 8.82 2.18
CA LEU A 78 0.83 10.28 2.08
C LEU A 78 1.46 10.92 3.33
N PRO A 79 2.00 12.15 3.23
CA PRO A 79 2.61 12.83 4.37
C PRO A 79 1.69 12.91 5.59
N GLY A 80 2.17 12.42 6.74
CA GLY A 80 1.45 12.42 8.02
C GLY A 80 0.41 11.32 8.23
N LEU A 81 0.14 10.49 7.22
CA LEU A 81 -0.85 9.39 7.28
C LEU A 81 -0.18 8.02 7.31
N SER A 82 -0.85 7.04 7.92
CA SER A 82 -0.55 5.63 7.72
C SER A 82 -0.89 5.19 6.29
N PRO A 83 -0.35 4.04 5.80
CA PRO A 83 -0.70 3.52 4.48
C PRO A 83 -2.21 3.29 4.30
N MET A 84 -2.86 2.74 5.33
CA MET A 84 -4.31 2.49 5.32
C MET A 84 -5.11 3.79 5.24
N ALA A 85 -4.76 4.79 6.04
CA ALA A 85 -5.39 6.10 5.97
C ALA A 85 -5.14 6.79 4.63
N SER A 86 -3.94 6.64 4.06
CA SER A 86 -3.61 7.18 2.72
C SER A 86 -4.47 6.57 1.63
N LEU A 87 -4.73 5.25 1.71
CA LEU A 87 -5.65 4.56 0.82
C LEU A 87 -7.08 5.09 0.96
N MET A 88 -7.61 5.18 2.19
CA MET A 88 -8.98 5.68 2.41
C MET A 88 -9.13 7.14 1.96
N GLU A 89 -8.14 7.96 2.27
CA GLU A 89 -8.10 9.36 1.87
C GLU A 89 -8.11 9.52 0.35
N TRP A 90 -7.29 8.73 -0.36
CA TRP A 90 -7.33 8.74 -1.82
C TRP A 90 -8.66 8.22 -2.37
N LEU A 91 -9.20 7.11 -1.84
CA LEU A 91 -10.47 6.56 -2.32
C LEU A 91 -11.66 7.52 -2.15
N PHE A 92 -11.73 8.20 -1.01
CA PHE A 92 -12.91 8.98 -0.63
C PHE A 92 -12.76 10.48 -0.86
N ASN A 93 -11.53 10.99 -0.95
CA ASN A 93 -11.24 12.40 -1.02
C ASN A 93 -10.16 12.79 -2.07
N TRP A 94 -9.84 11.94 -3.06
CA TRP A 94 -8.80 12.27 -4.07
C TRP A 94 -8.95 13.65 -4.73
N ARG A 95 -10.17 14.15 -4.88
CA ARG A 95 -10.43 15.47 -5.50
C ARG A 95 -9.79 16.61 -4.72
N ALA A 96 -9.65 16.49 -3.40
CA ALA A 96 -8.94 17.47 -2.58
C ALA A 96 -7.42 17.51 -2.89
N TYR A 97 -6.88 16.48 -3.54
CA TYR A 97 -5.46 16.35 -3.89
C TYR A 97 -5.17 16.68 -5.35
N VAL A 98 -6.17 17.12 -6.13
CA VAL A 98 -6.00 17.34 -7.58
C VAL A 98 -4.91 18.39 -7.88
N ASP A 99 -4.69 19.32 -6.96
CA ASP A 99 -3.69 20.38 -7.03
C ASP A 99 -2.47 20.16 -6.09
N GLU A 100 -2.39 19.00 -5.43
CA GLU A 100 -1.29 18.65 -4.54
C GLU A 100 -0.22 17.85 -5.27
N PRO A 101 1.08 18.11 -5.05
CA PRO A 101 2.18 17.45 -5.77
C PRO A 101 2.45 16.04 -5.20
N VAL A 102 1.56 15.10 -5.49
CA VAL A 102 1.58 13.74 -4.93
C VAL A 102 2.10 12.67 -5.89
N VAL A 103 2.00 12.88 -7.20
CA VAL A 103 2.45 11.89 -8.19
C VAL A 103 3.95 12.03 -8.42
N HIS A 104 4.73 11.00 -8.12
CA HIS A 104 6.18 11.04 -8.22
C HIS A 104 6.72 10.34 -9.47
N ILE A 105 7.46 11.09 -10.29
CA ILE A 105 8.21 10.59 -11.43
C ILE A 105 9.64 10.34 -10.99
N LYS A 106 10.03 9.06 -10.83
CA LYS A 106 11.37 8.71 -10.32
C LYS A 106 12.50 9.07 -11.29
N ASP A 107 12.26 8.94 -12.59
CA ASP A 107 13.29 9.13 -13.61
C ASP A 107 13.55 10.63 -13.89
N LYS A 108 14.81 11.06 -13.81
CA LYS A 108 15.18 12.46 -13.98
C LYS A 108 15.02 12.96 -15.42
N GLY A 109 15.28 12.10 -16.42
CA GLY A 109 15.09 12.45 -17.82
C GLY A 109 13.61 12.75 -18.11
N LEU A 110 12.71 11.88 -17.65
CA LEU A 110 11.27 12.10 -17.79
C LEU A 110 10.76 13.35 -17.05
N ARG A 111 11.33 13.69 -15.88
CA ARG A 111 11.00 14.95 -15.20
C ARG A 111 11.32 16.17 -16.06
N ILE A 112 12.43 16.14 -16.79
CA ILE A 112 12.82 17.22 -17.70
C ILE A 112 11.81 17.27 -18.86
N GLU A 113 11.56 16.15 -19.53
CA GLU A 113 10.64 16.05 -20.66
C GLU A 113 9.23 16.54 -20.31
N PHE A 114 8.67 16.10 -19.19
CA PHE A 114 7.36 16.55 -18.73
C PHE A 114 7.39 17.99 -18.22
N GLY A 115 8.45 18.39 -17.50
CA GLY A 115 8.61 19.76 -17.00
C GLY A 115 8.70 20.81 -18.11
N LEU A 116 9.19 20.47 -19.30
CA LEU A 116 9.20 21.37 -20.47
C LEU A 116 7.79 21.81 -20.90
N THR A 117 6.77 21.01 -20.58
CA THR A 117 5.37 21.33 -20.87
C THR A 117 4.73 22.25 -19.81
N LEU A 118 5.38 22.44 -18.67
CA LEU A 118 4.89 23.25 -17.57
C LEU A 118 5.40 24.71 -17.64
N PRO A 119 4.68 25.67 -17.01
CA PRO A 119 5.19 27.01 -16.70
C PRO A 119 6.55 26.99 -15.97
N ALA A 120 7.33 28.07 -16.09
CA ALA A 120 8.72 28.11 -15.63
C ALA A 120 8.87 27.94 -14.11
N ASP A 121 7.94 28.48 -13.33
CA ASP A 121 7.85 28.35 -11.87
C ASP A 121 7.61 26.89 -11.46
N LEU A 122 6.64 26.22 -12.09
CA LEU A 122 6.30 24.82 -11.77
C LEU A 122 7.35 23.83 -12.30
N ARG A 123 8.04 24.17 -13.40
CA ARG A 123 9.09 23.34 -14.01
C ARG A 123 10.26 23.12 -13.07
N GLU A 124 10.70 24.16 -12.37
CA GLU A 124 11.84 24.06 -11.45
C GLU A 124 11.53 23.09 -10.29
N ASP A 125 10.33 23.20 -9.73
CA ASP A 125 9.86 22.32 -8.66
C ASP A 125 9.69 20.87 -9.12
N ALA A 126 9.09 20.65 -10.30
CA ALA A 126 8.94 19.34 -10.90
C ALA A 126 10.30 18.67 -11.16
N TYR A 127 11.30 19.43 -11.62
CA TYR A 127 12.66 18.95 -11.82
C TYR A 127 13.34 18.54 -10.50
N LYS A 128 13.28 19.40 -9.48
CA LYS A 128 13.91 19.18 -8.18
C LYS A 128 13.28 18.02 -7.42
N THR A 129 11.95 18.03 -7.31
CA THR A 129 11.21 17.10 -6.45
C THR A 129 10.78 15.83 -7.19
N GLY A 130 10.62 15.90 -8.51
CA GLY A 130 9.98 14.86 -9.30
C GLY A 130 8.49 14.70 -9.03
N LYS A 131 7.85 15.63 -8.31
CA LYS A 131 6.44 15.56 -7.95
C LYS A 131 5.59 16.39 -8.91
N PHE A 132 4.46 15.84 -9.29
CA PHE A 132 3.46 16.43 -10.18
C PHE A 132 2.09 16.34 -9.51
N THR A 133 1.22 17.29 -9.80
CA THR A 133 -0.17 17.23 -9.37
C THR A 133 -0.97 16.30 -10.30
N PRO A 134 -2.03 15.64 -9.81
CA PRO A 134 -2.95 14.92 -10.68
C PRO A 134 -3.49 15.80 -11.81
N ARG A 135 -3.78 17.09 -11.54
CA ARG A 135 -4.19 18.02 -12.59
C ARG A 135 -3.17 18.13 -13.70
N GLN A 136 -1.89 18.33 -13.37
CA GLN A 136 -0.80 18.41 -14.35
C GLN A 136 -0.71 17.11 -15.16
N MET A 137 -0.75 15.95 -14.50
CA MET A 137 -0.67 14.64 -15.15
C MET A 137 -1.87 14.31 -16.07
N ALA A 138 -2.95 15.07 -15.97
CA ALA A 138 -4.12 14.98 -16.84
C ALA A 138 -4.10 15.99 -18.01
N GLN A 139 -3.15 16.94 -18.04
CA GLN A 139 -3.08 17.95 -19.10
C GLN A 139 -2.63 17.31 -20.42
N HIS A 140 -3.26 17.72 -21.53
CA HIS A 140 -2.96 17.22 -22.87
C HIS A 140 -1.45 17.23 -23.20
N PRO A 141 -0.69 18.31 -22.97
CA PRO A 141 0.75 18.31 -23.28
C PRO A 141 1.57 17.21 -22.59
N ILE A 142 1.22 16.83 -21.35
CA ILE A 142 1.90 15.73 -20.65
C ILE A 142 1.44 14.39 -21.20
N VAL A 143 0.14 14.22 -21.47
CA VAL A 143 -0.41 13.00 -22.06
C VAL A 143 0.19 12.73 -23.44
N ASP A 144 0.23 13.75 -24.31
CA ASP A 144 0.83 13.66 -25.64
C ASP A 144 2.32 13.29 -25.56
N ARG A 145 3.06 13.88 -24.61
CA ARG A 145 4.47 13.54 -24.38
C ARG A 145 4.64 12.11 -23.86
N ILE A 146 3.73 11.62 -23.01
CA ILE A 146 3.75 10.22 -22.56
C ILE A 146 3.57 9.28 -23.74
N GLU A 147 2.61 9.56 -24.63
CA GLU A 147 2.35 8.75 -25.83
C GLU A 147 3.54 8.77 -26.80
N GLU A 148 4.21 9.91 -26.97
CA GLU A 148 5.40 10.05 -27.80
C GLU A 148 6.61 9.25 -27.26
N LEU A 149 6.79 9.24 -25.92
CA LEU A 149 7.93 8.58 -25.28
C LEU A 149 7.70 7.08 -25.01
N ALA A 150 6.44 6.63 -24.89
CA ALA A 150 6.09 5.24 -24.62
C ALA A 150 6.72 4.20 -25.58
N PRO A 151 6.79 4.40 -26.92
CA PRO A 151 7.40 3.43 -27.82
C PRO A 151 8.93 3.37 -27.76
N ARG A 152 9.60 4.30 -27.05
CA ARG A 152 11.07 4.35 -26.97
C ARG A 152 11.60 3.28 -26.03
N PHE A 153 12.27 2.28 -26.59
CA PHE A 153 12.72 1.08 -25.86
C PHE A 153 13.63 1.42 -24.66
N GLU A 154 14.53 2.40 -24.82
CA GLU A 154 15.45 2.86 -23.79
C GLU A 154 14.74 3.46 -22.56
N MET A 155 13.50 3.94 -22.73
CA MET A 155 12.67 4.51 -21.66
C MET A 155 11.63 3.54 -21.12
N GLY A 156 11.52 2.30 -21.65
CA GLY A 156 10.40 1.40 -21.36
C GLY A 156 10.15 1.15 -19.87
N THR A 157 11.21 0.94 -19.07
CA THR A 157 11.05 0.74 -17.61
C THR A 157 10.60 2.02 -16.89
N ALA A 158 11.11 3.17 -17.30
CA ALA A 158 10.74 4.45 -16.71
C ALA A 158 9.30 4.82 -17.07
N MET A 159 8.92 4.68 -18.35
CA MET A 159 7.56 4.91 -18.84
C MET A 159 6.54 3.97 -18.21
N ARG A 160 6.87 2.69 -18.01
CA ARG A 160 5.98 1.76 -17.27
C ARG A 160 5.69 2.26 -15.85
N ARG A 161 6.69 2.77 -15.14
CA ARG A 161 6.49 3.34 -13.78
C ARG A 161 5.64 4.61 -13.81
N VAL A 162 5.81 5.46 -14.82
CA VAL A 162 4.95 6.64 -15.02
C VAL A 162 3.51 6.23 -15.29
N GLY A 163 3.32 5.24 -16.17
CA GLY A 163 2.02 4.65 -16.47
C GLY A 163 1.35 4.08 -15.22
N GLU A 164 2.09 3.33 -14.41
CA GLU A 164 1.61 2.75 -13.14
C GLU A 164 1.21 3.85 -12.14
N ALA A 165 2.08 4.84 -11.90
CA ALA A 165 1.79 5.96 -11.00
C ALA A 165 0.54 6.74 -11.43
N ARG A 166 0.41 7.01 -12.74
CA ARG A 166 -0.75 7.67 -13.33
C ARG A 166 -2.01 6.80 -13.21
N PHE A 167 -1.90 5.51 -13.50
CA PHE A 167 -3.02 4.59 -13.42
C PHE A 167 -3.57 4.52 -12.00
N VAL A 168 -2.70 4.40 -10.99
CA VAL A 168 -3.11 4.45 -9.57
C VAL A 168 -3.78 5.79 -9.25
N ALA A 169 -3.17 6.92 -9.62
CA ALA A 169 -3.70 8.25 -9.28
C ALA A 169 -5.15 8.44 -9.76
N PHE A 170 -5.50 7.93 -10.94
CA PHE A 170 -6.82 8.13 -11.54
C PHE A 170 -7.80 6.97 -11.40
N ASN A 171 -7.33 5.75 -11.12
CA ASN A 171 -8.16 4.53 -11.17
C ASN A 171 -8.10 3.70 -9.88
N LEU A 172 -7.59 4.23 -8.76
CA LEU A 172 -7.46 3.44 -7.53
C LEU A 172 -8.78 2.82 -7.06
N SER A 173 -9.91 3.51 -7.22
CA SER A 173 -11.24 2.95 -6.91
C SER A 173 -11.59 1.73 -7.77
N ASP A 174 -11.16 1.72 -9.03
CA ASP A 174 -11.41 0.61 -9.95
C ASP A 174 -10.49 -0.58 -9.70
N MET A 175 -9.34 -0.33 -9.07
CA MET A 175 -8.38 -1.35 -8.67
C MET A 175 -8.80 -2.09 -7.39
N LEU A 176 -9.60 -1.46 -6.52
CA LEU A 176 -9.99 -2.06 -5.24
C LEU A 176 -11.11 -3.09 -5.41
N ARG A 177 -10.73 -4.33 -5.68
CA ARG A 177 -11.65 -5.48 -5.70
C ARG A 177 -11.59 -6.19 -4.37
N ILE A 178 -12.54 -5.88 -3.49
CA ILE A 178 -12.57 -6.37 -2.10
C ILE A 178 -13.70 -7.36 -1.83
N VAL A 179 -14.70 -7.44 -2.72
CA VAL A 179 -15.80 -8.39 -2.58
C VAL A 179 -15.41 -9.71 -3.23
N PRO A 180 -15.21 -10.79 -2.45
CA PRO A 180 -14.73 -12.05 -3.00
C PRO A 180 -15.77 -12.71 -3.90
N ALA A 181 -15.27 -13.52 -4.84
CA ALA A 181 -16.13 -14.39 -5.62
C ALA A 181 -16.78 -15.44 -4.71
N THR A 182 -18.08 -15.67 -4.90
CA THR A 182 -18.83 -16.68 -4.14
C THR A 182 -18.73 -18.08 -4.76
N VAL A 183 -18.25 -18.17 -6.01
CA VAL A 183 -18.00 -19.42 -6.71
C VAL A 183 -16.70 -20.04 -6.23
N ASN A 184 -16.61 -21.38 -6.20
CA ASN A 184 -15.40 -22.11 -5.82
C ASN A 184 -14.34 -22.08 -6.94
N ASP A 185 -13.97 -20.89 -7.37
CA ASP A 185 -12.94 -20.61 -8.36
C ASP A 185 -12.01 -19.54 -7.80
N ALA A 186 -10.79 -19.95 -7.47
CA ALA A 186 -9.79 -19.07 -6.86
C ALA A 186 -9.32 -17.96 -7.82
N ASP A 187 -9.47 -18.17 -9.13
CA ASP A 187 -9.06 -17.22 -10.17
C ASP A 187 -10.21 -16.29 -10.60
N ALA A 188 -11.44 -16.51 -10.10
CA ALA A 188 -12.58 -15.67 -10.41
C ALA A 188 -12.33 -14.23 -9.98
N ALA A 189 -12.71 -13.29 -10.86
CA ALA A 189 -12.52 -11.88 -10.61
C ALA A 189 -13.43 -11.41 -9.45
N TRP A 190 -12.82 -10.80 -8.44
CA TRP A 190 -13.53 -10.18 -7.32
C TRP A 190 -14.24 -8.91 -7.78
N ALA A 191 -15.33 -8.57 -7.10
CA ALA A 191 -16.14 -7.40 -7.41
C ALA A 191 -15.70 -6.18 -6.58
N ARG A 192 -15.99 -5.00 -7.13
CA ARG A 192 -15.91 -3.72 -6.41
C ARG A 192 -17.18 -3.52 -5.57
N PRO A 193 -17.11 -2.82 -4.43
CA PRO A 193 -18.30 -2.55 -3.60
C PRO A 193 -19.45 -1.91 -4.38
N GLU A 194 -19.16 -1.02 -5.33
CA GLU A 194 -20.17 -0.30 -6.11
C GLU A 194 -20.93 -1.22 -7.08
N GLN A 195 -20.35 -2.36 -7.48
CA GLN A 195 -21.01 -3.33 -8.35
C GLN A 195 -22.12 -4.10 -7.62
N LEU A 196 -22.17 -4.03 -6.29
CA LEU A 196 -23.21 -4.68 -5.50
C LEU A 196 -24.58 -4.01 -5.65
N ILE A 197 -24.65 -2.82 -6.24
CA ILE A 197 -25.92 -2.19 -6.56
C ILE A 197 -26.76 -3.04 -7.52
N ASP A 198 -26.11 -3.80 -8.41
CA ASP A 198 -26.77 -4.68 -9.38
C ASP A 198 -27.37 -5.94 -8.71
N ASN A 199 -26.99 -6.25 -7.47
CA ASN A 199 -27.54 -7.36 -6.68
C ASN A 199 -28.78 -6.99 -5.86
N LEU A 200 -29.12 -5.70 -5.78
CA LEU A 200 -30.25 -5.23 -4.97
C LEU A 200 -31.58 -5.47 -5.67
N ASP A 201 -32.59 -5.86 -4.90
CA ASP A 201 -33.98 -5.88 -5.36
C ASP A 201 -34.57 -4.46 -5.47
N ASP A 202 -35.67 -4.34 -6.22
CA ASP A 202 -36.36 -3.05 -6.47
C ASP A 202 -36.79 -2.36 -5.17
N GLN A 203 -37.14 -3.14 -4.13
CA GLN A 203 -37.54 -2.59 -2.84
C GLN A 203 -36.36 -1.92 -2.12
N SER A 204 -35.20 -2.56 -2.14
CA SER A 204 -33.95 -2.04 -1.55
C SER A 204 -33.46 -0.83 -2.34
N LEU A 205 -33.54 -0.85 -3.67
CA LEU A 205 -33.22 0.30 -4.52
C LEU A 205 -34.14 1.49 -4.22
N ALA A 206 -35.45 1.26 -4.12
CA ALA A 206 -36.42 2.29 -3.77
C ALA A 206 -36.18 2.87 -2.37
N ALA A 207 -35.82 2.03 -1.39
CA ALA A 207 -35.48 2.49 -0.03
C ALA A 207 -34.24 3.38 0.02
N LEU A 208 -33.30 3.20 -0.92
CA LEU A 208 -32.12 4.05 -1.09
C LEU A 208 -32.39 5.29 -1.95
N GLY A 209 -33.60 5.42 -2.53
CA GLY A 209 -33.93 6.49 -3.47
C GLY A 209 -33.16 6.38 -4.79
N LEU A 210 -32.79 5.17 -5.18
CA LEU A 210 -32.04 4.88 -6.40
C LEU A 210 -32.95 4.24 -7.45
N GLU A 211 -32.84 4.72 -8.68
CA GLU A 211 -33.41 4.06 -9.85
C GLU A 211 -32.28 3.70 -10.81
N LEU A 212 -32.13 2.41 -11.10
CA LEU A 212 -31.15 1.94 -12.08
C LEU A 212 -31.71 2.16 -13.48
N LYS A 213 -31.04 3.00 -14.27
CA LYS A 213 -31.39 3.19 -15.69
C LYS A 213 -31.13 1.94 -16.54
N GLU A 214 -30.16 1.13 -16.11
CA GLU A 214 -29.75 -0.11 -16.76
C GLU A 214 -29.22 -1.05 -15.68
N HIS A 215 -29.79 -2.26 -15.60
CA HIS A 215 -29.26 -3.31 -14.73
C HIS A 215 -28.08 -3.99 -15.43
N LYS A 216 -26.93 -4.01 -14.78
CA LYS A 216 -25.84 -4.89 -15.22
C LYS A 216 -26.03 -6.27 -14.62
N ALA A 217 -25.23 -7.23 -15.06
CA ALA A 217 -25.26 -8.57 -14.49
C ALA A 217 -24.88 -8.51 -12.99
N PRO A 218 -25.71 -9.04 -12.08
CA PRO A 218 -25.39 -9.09 -10.66
C PRO A 218 -24.15 -9.92 -10.40
N VAL A 219 -23.47 -9.66 -9.28
CA VAL A 219 -22.40 -10.53 -8.79
C VAL A 219 -22.99 -11.90 -8.47
N VAL A 220 -22.52 -12.92 -9.16
CA VAL A 220 -23.03 -14.29 -9.04
C VAL A 220 -22.93 -14.77 -7.59
N GLY A 221 -23.98 -15.42 -7.10
CA GLY A 221 -24.05 -16.11 -5.81
C GLY A 221 -24.13 -15.21 -4.57
N LEU A 222 -24.33 -13.90 -4.73
CA LEU A 222 -24.58 -12.99 -3.63
C LEU A 222 -26.07 -12.56 -3.61
N ASP A 223 -26.73 -12.73 -2.46
CA ASP A 223 -28.12 -12.30 -2.29
C ASP A 223 -28.26 -10.79 -2.01
N SER A 224 -29.46 -10.24 -2.25
CA SER A 224 -29.79 -8.82 -2.04
C SER A 224 -29.52 -8.35 -0.60
N PRO A 225 -29.94 -9.07 0.47
CA PRO A 225 -29.68 -8.64 1.85
C PRO A 225 -28.19 -8.57 2.21
N THR A 226 -27.36 -9.50 1.72
CA THR A 226 -25.92 -9.50 1.98
C THR A 226 -25.22 -8.41 1.16
N ALA A 227 -25.60 -8.24 -0.11
CA ALA A 227 -25.13 -7.15 -0.95
C ALA A 227 -25.42 -5.78 -0.32
N LEU A 228 -26.65 -5.57 0.17
CA LEU A 228 -27.06 -4.35 0.87
C LEU A 228 -26.23 -4.12 2.13
N ARG A 229 -25.95 -5.17 2.92
CA ARG A 229 -25.13 -5.06 4.13
C ARG A 229 -23.71 -4.59 3.85
N ILE A 230 -23.08 -5.13 2.80
CA ILE A 230 -21.72 -4.75 2.39
C ILE A 230 -21.73 -3.32 1.84
N LEU A 231 -22.68 -3.00 0.95
CA LEU A 231 -22.79 -1.68 0.33
C LEU A 231 -23.08 -0.59 1.39
N ALA A 232 -23.95 -0.87 2.36
CA ALA A 232 -24.24 0.05 3.46
C ALA A 232 -23.00 0.30 4.34
N ALA A 233 -22.24 -0.75 4.67
CA ALA A 233 -21.00 -0.60 5.43
C ALA A 233 -19.95 0.23 4.66
N TRP A 234 -19.80 -0.01 3.35
CA TRP A 234 -18.90 0.73 2.47
C TRP A 234 -19.30 2.21 2.31
N SER A 235 -20.59 2.48 2.06
CA SER A 235 -21.12 3.84 1.95
C SER A 235 -20.95 4.61 3.26
N ARG A 236 -21.26 3.96 4.39
CA ARG A 236 -21.05 4.56 5.72
C ARG A 236 -19.57 4.78 6.04
N LEU A 237 -18.68 3.89 5.61
CA LEU A 237 -17.23 4.08 5.75
C LEU A 237 -16.79 5.38 5.07
N ARG A 238 -17.22 5.56 3.82
CA ARG A 238 -16.93 6.77 3.04
C ARG A 238 -17.48 8.03 3.71
N ALA A 239 -18.76 8.02 4.09
CA ALA A 239 -19.40 9.18 4.73
C ALA A 239 -18.70 9.54 6.06
N SER A 240 -18.50 8.56 6.94
CA SER A 240 -17.85 8.74 8.24
C SER A 240 -16.41 9.24 8.06
N TRP A 241 -15.68 8.76 7.06
CA TRP A 241 -14.33 9.23 6.74
C TRP A 241 -14.32 10.71 6.35
N GLN A 242 -15.21 11.10 5.43
CA GLN A 242 -15.33 12.48 4.95
C GLN A 242 -15.78 13.45 6.06
N GLU A 243 -16.57 12.97 7.02
CA GLU A 243 -17.04 13.74 8.18
C GLU A 243 -16.03 13.78 9.34
N GLY A 244 -14.98 12.95 9.32
CA GLY A 244 -14.04 12.80 10.43
C GLY A 244 -14.59 12.00 11.62
N ASP A 245 -15.63 11.18 11.43
CA ASP A 245 -16.22 10.32 12.46
C ASP A 245 -15.42 9.02 12.63
N ALA A 246 -14.49 9.02 13.58
CA ALA A 246 -13.68 7.85 13.94
C ALA A 246 -14.52 6.63 14.34
N SER A 247 -15.62 6.84 15.06
CA SER A 247 -16.47 5.73 15.52
C SER A 247 -17.22 5.11 14.34
N GLY A 248 -17.76 5.93 13.44
CA GLY A 248 -18.42 5.47 12.22
C GLY A 248 -17.46 4.71 11.30
N VAL A 249 -16.23 5.21 11.14
CA VAL A 249 -15.18 4.51 10.38
C VAL A 249 -14.85 3.16 11.00
N GLN A 250 -14.57 3.09 12.30
CA GLN A 250 -14.23 1.83 12.98
C GLN A 250 -15.36 0.80 12.84
N GLN A 251 -16.61 1.21 13.09
CA GLN A 251 -17.77 0.32 12.98
C GLN A 251 -17.92 -0.26 11.57
N SER A 252 -17.77 0.58 10.55
CA SER A 252 -17.85 0.12 9.15
C SER A 252 -16.70 -0.84 8.79
N LEU A 253 -15.48 -0.57 9.23
CA LEU A 253 -14.33 -1.46 9.00
C LEU A 253 -14.53 -2.82 9.68
N ASP A 254 -14.99 -2.83 10.92
CA ASP A 254 -15.27 -4.07 11.66
C ASP A 254 -16.39 -4.88 10.98
N GLN A 255 -17.44 -4.21 10.50
CA GLN A 255 -18.52 -4.87 9.76
C GLN A 255 -18.03 -5.49 8.43
N LEU A 256 -17.17 -4.79 7.69
CA LEU A 256 -16.56 -5.33 6.47
C LEU A 256 -15.63 -6.51 6.78
N ALA A 257 -14.80 -6.40 7.82
CA ALA A 257 -13.90 -7.45 8.29
C ALA A 257 -14.64 -8.72 8.72
N ALA A 258 -15.81 -8.58 9.34
CA ALA A 258 -16.66 -9.70 9.71
C ALA A 258 -17.42 -10.31 8.51
N THR A 259 -17.90 -9.48 7.57
CA THR A 259 -18.82 -9.94 6.51
C THR A 259 -18.09 -10.52 5.31
N LEU A 260 -17.02 -9.89 4.83
CA LEU A 260 -16.36 -10.26 3.58
C LEU A 260 -15.81 -11.70 3.55
N PRO A 261 -15.19 -12.23 4.61
CA PRO A 261 -14.74 -13.63 4.61
C PRO A 261 -15.89 -14.64 4.51
N THR A 262 -17.10 -14.27 4.96
CA THR A 262 -18.26 -15.19 4.99
C THR A 262 -18.98 -15.35 3.66
N VAL A 263 -18.75 -14.45 2.70
CA VAL A 263 -19.39 -14.50 1.38
C VAL A 263 -18.55 -15.21 0.33
N ALA A 264 -17.28 -15.49 0.64
CA ALA A 264 -16.38 -16.13 -0.30
C ALA A 264 -16.71 -17.62 -0.50
N GLY A 265 -16.48 -18.11 -1.71
CA GLY A 265 -16.45 -19.54 -1.98
C GLY A 265 -15.36 -20.26 -1.15
N GLU A 266 -15.48 -21.57 -1.01
CA GLU A 266 -14.52 -22.38 -0.27
C GLU A 266 -13.12 -22.26 -0.90
N GLY A 267 -12.12 -21.89 -0.09
CA GLY A 267 -10.74 -21.70 -0.55
C GLY A 267 -10.46 -20.44 -1.35
N VAL A 268 -11.47 -19.61 -1.67
CA VAL A 268 -11.28 -18.35 -2.42
C VAL A 268 -10.69 -17.25 -1.53
N TYR A 269 -11.17 -17.13 -0.30
CA TYR A 269 -10.65 -16.16 0.65
C TYR A 269 -9.41 -16.73 1.37
N PRO A 270 -8.28 -15.99 1.43
CA PRO A 270 -7.12 -16.45 2.16
C PRO A 270 -7.42 -16.72 3.64
N SER A 271 -6.88 -17.81 4.16
CA SER A 271 -7.03 -18.16 5.58
C SER A 271 -6.46 -17.07 6.49
N GLU A 272 -6.97 -16.97 7.72
CA GLU A 272 -6.49 -15.97 8.69
C GLU A 272 -4.98 -16.09 8.96
N SER A 273 -4.45 -17.32 9.04
CA SER A 273 -3.02 -17.55 9.24
C SER A 273 -2.17 -17.03 8.07
N GLN A 274 -2.62 -17.21 6.83
CA GLN A 274 -1.95 -16.65 5.64
C GLN A 274 -1.97 -15.11 5.67
N ARG A 275 -3.11 -14.49 5.97
CA ARG A 275 -3.25 -13.03 6.05
C ARG A 275 -2.35 -12.45 7.16
N ASN A 276 -2.32 -13.09 8.33
CA ASN A 276 -1.45 -12.71 9.44
C ASN A 276 0.04 -12.86 9.11
N ALA A 277 0.42 -13.93 8.41
CA ALA A 277 1.80 -14.14 7.97
C ALA A 277 2.24 -13.04 6.99
N GLU A 278 1.37 -12.67 6.04
CA GLU A 278 1.63 -11.59 5.09
C GLU A 278 1.78 -10.24 5.81
N MET A 279 0.89 -9.88 6.72
CA MET A 279 1.03 -8.63 7.48
C MET A 279 2.36 -8.56 8.25
N ARG A 280 2.76 -9.66 8.91
CA ARG A 280 4.05 -9.71 9.62
C ARG A 280 5.22 -9.55 8.66
N TYR A 281 5.16 -10.17 7.48
CA TYR A 281 6.16 -10.02 6.43
C TYR A 281 6.36 -8.55 6.02
N TYR A 282 5.27 -7.79 5.84
CA TYR A 282 5.34 -6.37 5.51
C TYR A 282 5.78 -5.50 6.69
N ALA A 283 5.30 -5.78 7.90
CA ALA A 283 5.72 -5.08 9.11
C ALA A 283 7.25 -5.20 9.36
N MET A 284 7.87 -6.31 8.96
CA MET A 284 9.31 -6.53 9.03
C MET A 284 10.11 -5.91 7.85
N GLY A 285 9.47 -5.09 7.01
CA GLY A 285 10.13 -4.41 5.90
C GLY A 285 10.59 -5.35 4.79
N LYS A 286 9.77 -6.35 4.41
CA LYS A 286 10.05 -7.32 3.34
C LYS A 286 11.35 -8.12 3.54
N PHE A 287 11.74 -8.39 4.79
CA PHE A 287 13.03 -8.99 5.16
C PHE A 287 14.25 -8.24 4.60
N THR A 288 14.16 -6.91 4.45
CA THR A 288 15.36 -6.09 4.20
C THR A 288 16.42 -6.26 5.30
N TRP A 289 16.05 -6.72 6.50
CA TRP A 289 17.03 -7.09 7.53
C TRP A 289 17.84 -8.35 7.21
N GLY A 290 17.34 -9.24 6.35
CA GLY A 290 18.04 -10.48 5.99
C GLY A 290 19.41 -10.20 5.37
N TRP A 291 19.49 -9.29 4.40
CA TRP A 291 20.78 -8.93 3.79
C TRP A 291 21.74 -8.26 4.77
N MET A 292 21.24 -7.51 5.75
CA MET A 292 22.08 -6.93 6.81
C MET A 292 22.66 -8.02 7.72
N ILE A 293 21.88 -9.05 8.07
CA ILE A 293 22.40 -10.21 8.83
C ILE A 293 23.49 -10.92 8.01
N TYR A 294 23.25 -11.17 6.72
CA TYR A 294 24.27 -11.75 5.84
C TYR A 294 25.52 -10.88 5.75
N PHE A 295 25.36 -9.57 5.64
CA PHE A 295 26.47 -8.61 5.59
C PHE A 295 27.28 -8.60 6.88
N VAL A 296 26.63 -8.56 8.05
CA VAL A 296 27.29 -8.64 9.35
C VAL A 296 27.99 -9.99 9.53
N ALA A 297 27.36 -11.09 9.12
CA ALA A 297 27.98 -12.41 9.14
C ALA A 297 29.23 -12.47 8.25
N ALA A 298 29.19 -11.86 7.06
CA ALA A 298 30.33 -11.77 6.16
C ALA A 298 31.47 -10.93 6.76
N LEU A 299 31.17 -9.80 7.40
CA LEU A 299 32.17 -8.98 8.11
C LEU A 299 32.81 -9.75 9.28
N ALA A 300 32.00 -10.45 10.07
CA ALA A 300 32.49 -11.29 11.16
C ALA A 300 33.38 -12.43 10.65
N GLY A 301 32.99 -13.08 9.55
CA GLY A 301 33.79 -14.11 8.89
C GLY A 301 35.12 -13.57 8.36
N PHE A 302 35.11 -12.40 7.72
CA PHE A 302 36.32 -11.73 7.24
C PHE A 302 37.26 -11.36 8.38
N TRP A 303 36.72 -10.81 9.48
CA TRP A 303 37.49 -10.53 10.69
C TRP A 303 38.10 -11.79 11.32
N ALA A 304 37.35 -12.89 11.35
CA ALA A 304 37.85 -14.18 11.82
C ALA A 304 39.04 -14.68 11.00
N MET A 305 38.97 -14.52 9.68
CA MET A 305 40.05 -14.88 8.76
C MET A 305 41.32 -14.04 8.99
N MET A 306 41.18 -12.72 9.19
CA MET A 306 42.32 -11.83 9.42
C MET A 306 42.96 -12.03 10.81
N SER A 307 42.15 -12.23 11.84
CA SER A 307 42.63 -12.32 13.23
C SER A 307 43.07 -13.74 13.64
N GLY A 308 42.65 -14.77 12.90
CA GLY A 308 42.82 -16.18 13.30
C GLY A 308 42.00 -16.58 14.53
N ALA A 309 41.14 -15.68 15.04
CA ALA A 309 40.34 -15.92 16.23
C ALA A 309 39.11 -16.80 15.91
N ARG A 310 38.86 -17.82 16.74
CA ARG A 310 37.70 -18.72 16.57
C ARG A 310 36.35 -18.07 16.92
N THR A 311 36.35 -17.13 17.86
CA THR A 311 35.13 -16.47 18.36
C THR A 311 34.31 -15.77 17.27
N PRO A 312 34.89 -14.89 16.42
CA PRO A 312 34.15 -14.27 15.32
C PRO A 312 33.66 -15.26 14.26
N TRP A 313 34.34 -16.40 14.08
CA TRP A 313 33.88 -17.46 13.18
C TRP A 313 32.61 -18.13 13.70
N VAL A 314 32.55 -18.46 15.00
CA VAL A 314 31.34 -19.00 15.64
C VAL A 314 30.19 -17.99 15.56
N ALA A 315 30.47 -16.70 15.78
CA ALA A 315 29.47 -15.65 15.63
C ALA A 315 28.92 -15.55 14.20
N ALA A 316 29.79 -15.62 13.18
CA ALA A 316 29.38 -15.62 11.78
C ALA A 316 28.50 -16.83 11.43
N VAL A 317 28.88 -18.03 11.87
CA VAL A 317 28.08 -19.26 11.67
C VAL A 317 26.73 -19.17 12.39
N GLY A 318 26.71 -18.64 13.62
CA GLY A 318 25.46 -18.43 14.37
C GLY A 318 24.52 -17.44 13.69
N LEU A 319 25.04 -16.32 13.18
CA LEU A 319 24.25 -15.35 12.41
C LEU A 319 23.68 -15.95 11.11
N LEU A 320 24.45 -16.78 10.42
CA LEU A 320 23.99 -17.49 9.22
C LEU A 320 22.90 -18.52 9.55
N ALA A 321 23.04 -19.26 10.65
CA ALA A 321 22.02 -20.19 11.11
C ALA A 321 20.69 -19.46 11.41
N ILE A 322 20.75 -18.35 12.15
CA ILE A 322 19.59 -17.49 12.42
C ILE A 322 18.96 -16.97 11.11
N ALA A 323 19.77 -16.51 10.15
CA ALA A 323 19.29 -16.02 8.86
C ALA A 323 18.59 -17.11 8.03
N LEU A 324 18.99 -18.37 8.19
CA LEU A 324 18.39 -19.54 7.55
C LEU A 324 17.19 -20.10 8.32
N GLY A 325 16.89 -19.57 9.52
CA GLY A 325 15.83 -20.08 10.39
C GLY A 325 16.14 -21.45 11.00
N LEU A 326 17.42 -21.76 11.21
CA LEU A 326 17.92 -22.99 11.84
C LEU A 326 18.09 -22.83 13.36
#